data_AF-A0A7C4MNF9-F1
#
_entry.id   AF-A0A7C4MNF9-F1
#
_cell.length_a   1.000
_cell.length_b   1.000
_cell.length_c   1.000
_cell.angle_alpha   90.00
_cell.angle_beta   90.00
_cell.angle_gamma   90.00
#
_symmetry.space_group_name_H-M   'P 1'
#
loop_
_entity.id
_entity.type
_entity.pdbx_description
1 polymer ?
#
loop_
_entity_poly.entity_id
_entity_poly.type
_entity_poly.pdbx_seq_one_letter_code
_entity_poly.pdbx_strand_id
1 'polypeptide(L)'
;IPDSVDEIADEVRAFSARFDYVFTSGGIGPTHDDMTIEGIARAFNVRTVIDPILKGLLEKRQGSLSPAQLRMAEVPEGAELINDETLSFPLIKFRNVFIFPGIPQLLRKKFIAIEKLFHEPPILLKKIYVKESEAHIAPVLSEIVMRFPNVKIGSYPVLENEDFSVMITLESLDALSLSSAFDDLLARIPPERLFKADR
;
A
#
# COMPACT_ATOMS: atom_id res chain seq x y z
N ILE A 1 3.97 -11.26 -10.40
CA ILE A 1 4.07 -12.72 -10.59
C ILE A 1 3.36 -13.07 -11.90
N PRO A 2 3.71 -14.16 -12.59
CA PRO A 2 3.04 -14.55 -13.85
C PRO A 2 1.57 -14.94 -13.62
N ASP A 3 0.77 -14.91 -14.69
CA ASP A 3 -0.62 -15.36 -14.71
C ASP A 3 -0.72 -16.89 -14.70
N SER A 4 -0.23 -17.51 -13.62
CA SER A 4 -0.23 -18.95 -13.40
C SER A 4 -0.90 -19.24 -12.07
N VAL A 5 -1.90 -20.13 -12.09
CA VAL A 5 -2.67 -20.46 -10.91
C VAL A 5 -1.80 -21.05 -9.79
N ASP A 6 -0.81 -21.86 -10.13
CA ASP A 6 0.06 -22.51 -9.15
C ASP A 6 1.04 -21.52 -8.52
N GLU A 7 1.64 -20.64 -9.33
CA GLU A 7 2.54 -19.56 -8.86
C GLU A 7 1.79 -18.58 -7.95
N ILE A 8 0.58 -18.18 -8.35
CA ILE A 8 -0.29 -17.32 -7.53
C ILE A 8 -0.65 -18.05 -6.22
N ALA A 9 -0.98 -19.34 -6.29
CA ALA A 9 -1.37 -20.10 -5.11
C ALA A 9 -0.24 -20.21 -4.08
N ASP A 10 0.98 -20.47 -4.53
CA ASP A 10 2.13 -20.63 -3.65
C ASP A 10 2.55 -19.31 -3.00
N GLU A 11 2.60 -18.22 -3.78
CA GLU A 11 2.91 -16.88 -3.25
C GLU A 11 1.83 -16.39 -2.28
N VAL A 12 0.54 -16.55 -2.63
CA VAL A 12 -0.57 -16.17 -1.74
C VAL A 12 -0.52 -16.97 -0.44
N ARG A 13 -0.27 -18.28 -0.50
CA ARG A 13 -0.17 -19.12 0.70
C ARG A 13 1.01 -18.68 1.57
N ALA A 14 2.17 -18.44 0.97
CA ALA A 14 3.37 -18.02 1.68
C ALA A 14 3.20 -16.63 2.32
N PHE A 15 2.64 -15.66 1.60
CA PHE A 15 2.45 -14.30 2.08
C PHE A 15 1.34 -14.23 3.13
N SER A 16 0.22 -14.92 2.92
CA SER A 16 -0.89 -14.96 3.86
C SER A 16 -0.48 -15.52 5.23
N ALA A 17 0.48 -16.46 5.26
CA ALA A 17 1.02 -17.00 6.50
C ALA A 17 2.01 -16.07 7.22
N ARG A 18 2.59 -15.08 6.51
CA ARG A 18 3.69 -14.23 7.02
C ARG A 18 3.27 -12.80 7.33
N PHE A 19 2.22 -12.29 6.71
CA PHE A 19 1.81 -10.90 6.80
C PHE A 19 0.35 -10.77 7.24
N ASP A 20 0.05 -9.72 8.02
CA ASP A 20 -1.31 -9.44 8.50
C ASP A 20 -2.25 -9.01 7.37
N TYR A 21 -1.70 -8.40 6.32
CA TYR A 21 -2.42 -7.93 5.14
C TYR A 21 -1.67 -8.30 3.87
N VAL A 22 -2.37 -8.92 2.92
CA VAL A 22 -1.83 -9.27 1.60
C VAL A 22 -2.69 -8.59 0.54
N PHE A 23 -2.04 -7.88 -0.38
CA PHE A 23 -2.71 -7.15 -1.44
C PHE A 23 -2.35 -7.76 -2.79
N THR A 24 -3.35 -8.14 -3.57
CA THR A 24 -3.17 -8.54 -4.97
C THR A 24 -3.76 -7.47 -5.89
N SER A 25 -3.22 -7.34 -7.10
CA SER A 25 -3.73 -6.42 -8.11
C SER A 25 -3.61 -7.07 -9.49
N GLY A 26 -4.74 -7.15 -10.21
CA GLY A 26 -4.80 -7.76 -11.54
C GLY A 26 -5.31 -9.20 -11.52
N GLY A 27 -5.56 -9.75 -12.71
CA GLY A 27 -5.99 -11.14 -12.90
C GLY A 27 -7.42 -11.45 -12.44
N ILE A 28 -8.34 -10.46 -12.46
CA ILE A 28 -9.75 -10.60 -12.06
C ILE A 28 -10.76 -10.16 -13.14
N GLY A 29 -10.30 -9.96 -14.36
CA GLY A 29 -11.14 -9.68 -15.52
C GLY A 29 -11.76 -10.94 -16.13
N PRO A 30 -12.33 -10.81 -17.34
CA PRO A 30 -13.01 -11.90 -18.03
C PRO A 30 -12.08 -12.76 -18.90
N THR A 31 -10.81 -12.41 -19.07
CA THR A 31 -9.93 -13.07 -20.04
C THR A 31 -9.32 -14.36 -19.48
N HIS A 32 -8.79 -15.20 -20.36
CA HIS A 32 -8.28 -16.52 -20.01
C HIS A 32 -6.98 -16.49 -19.20
N ASP A 33 -6.33 -15.34 -19.13
CA ASP A 33 -5.15 -15.05 -18.31
C ASP A 33 -5.54 -14.45 -16.94
N ASP A 34 -6.81 -14.10 -16.72
CA ASP A 34 -7.29 -13.69 -15.40
C ASP A 34 -7.41 -14.90 -14.46
N MET A 35 -6.33 -15.12 -13.69
CA MET A 35 -6.10 -16.35 -12.88
C MET A 35 -6.04 -16.10 -11.37
N THR A 36 -6.18 -14.84 -10.91
CA THR A 36 -5.99 -14.48 -9.50
C THR A 36 -7.02 -15.13 -8.57
N ILE A 37 -8.30 -15.15 -8.95
CA ILE A 37 -9.36 -15.76 -8.13
C ILE A 37 -9.12 -17.26 -7.95
N GLU A 38 -8.80 -17.95 -9.04
CA GLU A 38 -8.52 -19.39 -9.02
C GLU A 38 -7.26 -19.70 -8.20
N GLY A 39 -6.21 -18.88 -8.35
CA GLY A 39 -4.95 -19.03 -7.60
C GLY A 39 -5.17 -18.87 -6.10
N ILE A 40 -5.95 -17.87 -5.69
CA ILE A 40 -6.30 -17.66 -4.29
C ILE A 40 -7.15 -18.82 -3.76
N ALA A 41 -8.13 -19.30 -4.53
CA ALA A 41 -8.94 -20.45 -4.14
C ALA A 41 -8.07 -21.70 -3.92
N ARG A 42 -7.11 -21.94 -4.82
CA ARG A 42 -6.13 -23.03 -4.72
C ARG A 42 -5.17 -22.87 -3.54
N ALA A 43 -4.72 -21.65 -3.23
CA ALA A 43 -3.85 -21.36 -2.09
C ALA A 43 -4.44 -21.89 -0.77
N PHE A 44 -5.76 -21.74 -0.61
CA PHE A 44 -6.51 -22.08 0.60
C PHE A 44 -7.34 -23.36 0.51
N ASN A 45 -7.20 -24.13 -0.58
CA ASN A 45 -7.92 -25.37 -0.82
C ASN A 45 -9.45 -25.21 -0.74
N VAL A 46 -9.96 -24.14 -1.36
CA VAL A 46 -11.40 -23.87 -1.51
C VAL A 46 -11.76 -23.84 -3.00
N ARG A 47 -13.05 -23.94 -3.31
CA ARG A 47 -13.53 -23.83 -4.69
C ARG A 47 -13.80 -22.37 -5.05
N THR A 48 -13.86 -22.08 -6.35
CA THR A 48 -14.44 -20.83 -6.84
C THR A 48 -15.96 -20.97 -6.94
N VAL A 49 -16.69 -19.95 -6.55
CA VAL A 49 -18.16 -19.90 -6.60
C VAL A 49 -18.61 -18.57 -7.19
N ILE A 50 -19.76 -18.58 -7.86
CA ILE A 50 -20.38 -17.34 -8.35
C ILE A 50 -21.05 -16.63 -7.17
N ASP A 51 -20.58 -15.42 -6.87
CA ASP A 51 -21.23 -14.56 -5.90
C ASP A 51 -22.49 -13.91 -6.50
N PRO A 52 -23.68 -14.07 -5.88
CA PRO A 52 -24.92 -13.55 -6.42
C PRO A 52 -24.99 -12.01 -6.43
N ILE A 53 -24.28 -11.33 -5.53
CA ILE A 53 -24.25 -9.86 -5.47
C ILE A 53 -23.43 -9.34 -6.65
N LEU A 54 -22.23 -9.87 -6.87
CA LEU A 54 -21.39 -9.50 -8.02
C LEU A 54 -22.09 -9.80 -9.34
N LYS A 55 -22.70 -10.99 -9.46
CA LYS A 55 -23.48 -11.37 -10.64
C LYS A 55 -24.60 -10.36 -10.91
N GLY A 56 -25.40 -10.03 -9.90
CA GLY A 56 -26.50 -9.07 -10.05
C GLY A 56 -26.02 -7.66 -10.42
N LEU A 57 -24.88 -7.21 -9.88
CA LEU A 57 -24.27 -5.93 -10.26
C LEU A 57 -23.77 -5.92 -11.70
N LEU A 58 -23.19 -7.02 -12.18
CA LEU A 58 -22.76 -7.19 -13.56
C LEU A 58 -23.96 -7.21 -14.51
N GLU A 59 -25.00 -7.99 -14.20
CA GLU A 59 -26.23 -8.07 -14.99
C GLU A 59 -26.93 -6.72 -15.10
N LYS A 60 -27.00 -5.95 -14.00
CA LYS A 60 -27.59 -4.60 -14.00
C LYS A 60 -26.83 -3.63 -14.92
N ARG A 61 -25.53 -3.82 -15.12
CA ARG A 61 -24.70 -2.93 -15.95
C ARG A 61 -24.60 -3.36 -17.40
N GLN A 62 -24.54 -4.67 -17.65
CA GLN A 62 -24.18 -5.23 -18.95
C GLN A 62 -25.33 -6.01 -19.59
N GLY A 63 -26.43 -6.24 -18.87
CA GLY A 63 -27.53 -7.09 -19.32
C GLY A 63 -27.18 -8.56 -19.21
N SER A 64 -27.46 -9.35 -20.25
CA SER A 64 -27.12 -10.77 -20.26
C SER A 64 -25.62 -11.00 -20.31
N LEU A 65 -25.09 -11.77 -19.36
CA LEU A 65 -23.68 -12.07 -19.26
C LEU A 65 -23.28 -13.27 -20.11
N SER A 66 -22.19 -13.14 -20.87
CA SER A 66 -21.48 -14.28 -21.46
C SER A 66 -20.78 -15.11 -20.39
N PRO A 67 -20.37 -16.36 -20.68
CA PRO A 67 -19.59 -17.17 -19.75
C PRO A 67 -18.30 -16.48 -19.26
N ALA A 68 -17.62 -15.73 -20.14
CA ALA A 68 -16.43 -14.97 -19.77
C ALA A 68 -16.74 -13.83 -18.80
N GLN A 69 -17.86 -13.12 -19.01
CA GLN A 69 -18.28 -12.06 -18.08
C GLN A 69 -18.77 -12.62 -16.74
N LEU A 70 -19.34 -13.82 -16.74
CA LEU A 70 -19.76 -14.49 -15.51
C LEU A 70 -18.56 -14.83 -14.61
N ARG A 71 -17.37 -15.09 -15.18
CA ARG A 71 -16.13 -15.31 -14.40
C ARG A 71 -15.76 -14.11 -13.51
N MET A 72 -16.13 -12.89 -13.90
CA MET A 72 -15.89 -11.70 -13.06
C MET A 72 -16.76 -11.69 -11.78
N ALA A 73 -17.75 -12.58 -11.67
CA ALA A 73 -18.52 -12.80 -10.45
C ALA A 73 -17.98 -13.98 -9.62
N GLU A 74 -16.91 -14.65 -10.06
CA GLU A 74 -16.29 -15.72 -9.30
C GLU A 74 -15.50 -15.15 -8.10
N VAL A 75 -15.66 -15.80 -6.97
CA VAL A 75 -14.92 -15.54 -5.74
C VAL A 75 -14.49 -16.86 -5.10
N PRO A 76 -13.43 -16.88 -4.27
CA PRO A 76 -13.17 -18.04 -3.42
C PRO A 76 -14.35 -18.29 -2.47
N GLU A 77 -14.75 -19.55 -2.30
CA GLU A 77 -15.86 -19.94 -1.41
C GLU A 77 -15.61 -19.46 0.03
N GLY A 78 -16.49 -18.57 0.52
CA GLY A 78 -16.34 -17.92 1.83
C GLY A 78 -15.68 -16.54 1.80
N ALA A 79 -15.49 -15.94 0.61
CA ALA A 79 -15.02 -14.56 0.48
C ALA A 79 -16.01 -13.54 1.04
N GLU A 80 -15.46 -12.47 1.60
CA GLU A 80 -16.16 -11.28 2.05
C GLU A 80 -16.19 -10.23 0.94
N LEU A 81 -17.33 -9.56 0.78
CA LEU A 81 -17.45 -8.39 -0.08
C LEU A 81 -17.44 -7.13 0.76
N ILE A 82 -16.37 -6.36 0.64
CA ILE A 82 -16.26 -5.05 1.28
C ILE A 82 -16.93 -4.03 0.38
N ASN A 83 -18.05 -3.50 0.86
CA ASN A 83 -18.79 -2.42 0.22
C ASN A 83 -18.46 -1.08 0.90
N ASP A 84 -18.45 -0.03 0.09
CA ASP A 84 -18.42 1.37 0.51
C ASP A 84 -19.32 2.15 -0.45
N GLU A 85 -19.96 3.22 0.01
CA GLU A 85 -20.92 4.00 -0.81
C GLU A 85 -20.28 4.59 -2.07
N THR A 86 -18.97 4.83 -2.05
CA THR A 86 -18.21 5.33 -3.20
C THR A 86 -17.87 4.25 -4.22
N LEU A 87 -18.04 2.97 -3.85
CA LEU A 87 -17.68 1.82 -4.67
C LEU A 87 -18.84 1.33 -5.51
N SER A 88 -18.61 1.40 -6.81
CA SER A 88 -19.55 0.93 -7.81
C SER A 88 -19.61 -0.62 -7.88
N PHE A 89 -18.55 -1.30 -7.42
CA PHE A 89 -18.45 -2.75 -7.20
C PHE A 89 -17.68 -3.02 -5.90
N PRO A 90 -18.09 -3.99 -5.07
CA PRO A 90 -17.37 -4.34 -3.84
C PRO A 90 -15.93 -4.75 -4.10
N LEU A 91 -15.06 -4.55 -3.11
CA LEU A 91 -13.75 -5.20 -3.07
C LEU A 91 -13.93 -6.62 -2.53
N ILE A 92 -13.29 -7.60 -3.16
CA ILE A 92 -13.30 -8.97 -2.68
C ILE A 92 -12.15 -9.13 -1.68
N LYS A 93 -12.46 -9.68 -0.52
CA LYS A 93 -11.50 -10.05 0.51
C LYS A 93 -11.67 -11.52 0.83
N PHE A 94 -10.57 -12.26 0.91
CA PHE A 94 -10.58 -13.62 1.41
C PHE A 94 -9.52 -13.77 2.51
N ARG A 95 -9.95 -14.01 3.75
CA ARG A 95 -9.08 -13.99 4.94
C ARG A 95 -8.33 -12.64 5.02
N ASN A 96 -7.00 -12.64 5.02
CA ASN A 96 -6.16 -11.44 4.99
C ASN A 96 -5.78 -10.97 3.57
N VAL A 97 -6.33 -11.58 2.51
CA VAL A 97 -6.01 -11.25 1.12
C VAL A 97 -7.06 -10.31 0.54
N PHE A 98 -6.65 -9.11 0.15
CA PHE A 98 -7.48 -8.10 -0.50
C PHE A 98 -7.21 -8.10 -2.01
N ILE A 99 -8.26 -8.28 -2.80
CA ILE A 99 -8.15 -8.61 -4.22
C ILE A 99 -8.55 -7.41 -5.08
N PHE A 100 -7.57 -6.71 -5.65
CA PHE A 100 -7.79 -5.49 -6.43
C PHE A 100 -7.81 -5.72 -7.94
N PRO A 101 -8.55 -4.89 -8.70
CA PRO A 101 -8.43 -4.83 -10.14
C PRO A 101 -7.06 -4.29 -10.55
N GLY A 102 -6.55 -4.75 -11.70
CA GLY A 102 -5.27 -4.30 -12.24
C GLY A 102 -5.27 -2.86 -12.77
N ILE A 103 -6.46 -2.30 -13.09
CA ILE A 103 -6.58 -0.94 -13.60
C ILE A 103 -6.23 0.06 -12.49
N PRO A 104 -5.16 0.87 -12.62
CA PRO A 104 -4.64 1.69 -11.52
C PRO A 104 -5.67 2.67 -10.92
N GLN A 105 -6.54 3.22 -11.75
CA GLN A 105 -7.59 4.14 -11.30
C GLN A 105 -8.65 3.45 -10.42
N LEU A 106 -9.01 2.20 -10.74
CA LEU A 106 -9.97 1.42 -9.96
C LEU A 106 -9.34 0.92 -8.66
N LEU A 107 -8.07 0.50 -8.72
CA LEU A 107 -7.31 0.11 -7.55
C LEU A 107 -7.25 1.25 -6.54
N ARG A 108 -6.82 2.45 -6.97
CA ARG A 108 -6.71 3.63 -6.09
C ARG A 108 -8.04 3.95 -5.41
N LYS A 109 -9.14 3.96 -6.16
CA LYS A 109 -10.49 4.20 -5.61
C LYS A 109 -10.86 3.17 -4.54
N LYS A 110 -10.63 1.88 -4.82
CA LYS A 110 -10.89 0.80 -3.86
C LYS A 110 -9.99 0.87 -2.63
N PHE A 111 -8.74 1.28 -2.80
CA PHE A 111 -7.79 1.34 -1.69
C PHE A 111 -8.20 2.43 -0.69
N ILE A 112 -8.56 3.61 -1.18
CA ILE A 112 -9.07 4.71 -0.35
C ILE A 112 -10.34 4.29 0.41
N ALA A 113 -11.25 3.55 -0.24
CA ALA A 113 -12.48 3.07 0.39
C ALA A 113 -12.22 2.12 1.58
N ILE A 114 -11.11 1.36 1.56
CA ILE A 114 -10.76 0.43 2.63
C ILE A 114 -9.71 0.97 3.59
N GLU A 115 -9.18 2.18 3.37
CA GLU A 115 -8.15 2.81 4.19
C GLU A 115 -8.52 2.80 5.69
N LYS A 116 -9.80 3.08 5.98
CA LYS A 116 -10.37 3.10 7.34
C LYS A 116 -10.35 1.75 8.06
N LEU A 117 -10.17 0.65 7.34
CA LEU A 117 -10.07 -0.69 7.94
C LEU A 117 -8.69 -0.93 8.57
N PHE A 118 -7.69 -0.14 8.18
CA PHE A 118 -6.35 -0.22 8.73
C PHE A 118 -6.23 0.75 9.90
N HIS A 119 -6.25 0.20 11.12
CA HIS A 119 -6.16 0.97 12.36
C HIS A 119 -4.72 1.27 12.78
N GLU A 120 -3.76 1.13 11.86
CA GLU A 120 -2.37 1.41 12.17
C GLU A 120 -2.20 2.91 12.48
N PRO A 121 -1.52 3.24 13.60
CA PRO A 121 -1.26 4.64 13.92
C PRO A 121 -0.49 5.29 12.77
N PRO A 122 -0.91 6.49 12.32
CA PRO A 122 -0.22 7.17 11.23
C PRO A 122 1.23 7.40 11.63
N ILE A 123 2.15 7.05 10.73
CA ILE A 123 3.56 7.42 10.90
C ILE A 123 3.64 8.94 10.83
N LEU A 124 4.10 9.55 11.91
CA LEU A 124 4.32 10.99 11.98
C LEU A 124 5.58 11.31 11.19
N LEU A 125 5.51 12.30 10.31
CA LEU A 125 6.58 12.69 9.40
C LEU A 125 6.91 14.17 9.58
N LYS A 126 8.19 14.48 9.77
CA LYS A 126 8.73 15.84 9.69
C LYS A 126 9.81 15.91 8.63
N LYS A 127 9.97 17.09 8.01
CA LYS A 127 10.94 17.29 6.92
C LYS A 127 11.84 18.49 7.19
N ILE A 128 13.12 18.35 6.87
CA ILE A 128 14.10 19.43 6.94
C ILE A 128 14.79 19.52 5.58
N TYR A 129 14.89 20.73 5.04
CA TYR A 129 15.53 21.00 3.77
C TYR A 129 16.80 21.78 4.04
N VAL A 130 17.94 21.26 3.58
CA VAL A 130 19.25 21.83 3.84
C VAL A 130 19.99 22.16 2.55
N LYS A 131 20.82 23.20 2.59
CA LYS A 131 21.65 23.68 1.47
C LYS A 131 23.02 23.00 1.40
N GLU A 132 23.26 21.98 2.23
CA GLU A 132 24.51 21.23 2.24
C GLU A 132 24.40 19.90 1.51
N SER A 133 25.54 19.38 1.06
CA SER A 133 25.64 18.04 0.50
C SER A 133 25.40 16.97 1.55
N GLU A 134 24.85 15.83 1.12
CA GLU A 134 24.56 14.68 1.99
C GLU A 134 25.78 14.20 2.79
N ALA A 135 26.96 14.14 2.17
CA ALA A 135 28.18 13.70 2.83
C ALA A 135 28.56 14.54 4.07
N HIS A 136 28.23 15.84 4.08
CA HIS A 136 28.53 16.73 5.20
C HIS A 136 27.54 16.55 6.36
N ILE A 137 26.27 16.26 6.07
CA ILE A 137 25.24 16.10 7.11
C ILE A 137 25.12 14.65 7.62
N ALA A 138 25.58 13.66 6.87
CA ALA A 138 25.51 12.24 7.23
C ALA A 138 26.06 11.88 8.64
N PRO A 139 27.18 12.47 9.13
CA PRO A 139 27.64 12.22 10.49
C PRO A 139 26.62 12.68 11.55
N VAL A 140 26.04 13.87 11.36
CA VAL A 140 25.01 14.42 12.25
C VAL A 140 23.77 13.52 12.25
N LEU A 141 23.32 13.08 11.08
CA LEU A 141 22.18 12.15 10.97
C LEU A 141 22.44 10.83 11.70
N SER A 142 23.66 10.30 11.58
CA SER A 142 24.06 9.06 12.26
C SER A 142 23.99 9.18 13.78
N GLU A 143 24.44 10.31 14.33
CA GLU A 143 24.33 10.59 15.77
C GLU A 143 22.87 10.68 16.24
N ILE A 144 21.98 11.32 15.46
CA ILE A 144 20.55 11.39 15.78
C ILE A 144 19.92 10.00 15.77
N VAL A 145 20.21 9.17 14.77
CA VAL A 145 19.69 7.77 14.72
C VAL A 145 20.14 6.97 15.95
N MET A 146 21.38 7.15 16.40
CA MET A 146 21.86 6.49 17.62
C MET A 146 21.15 6.98 18.89
N ARG A 147 20.83 8.28 18.99
CA ARG A 147 20.15 8.87 20.15
C ARG A 147 18.64 8.57 20.17
N PHE A 148 18.02 8.43 19.01
CA PHE A 148 16.58 8.25 18.85
C PHE A 148 16.28 6.99 18.03
N PRO A 149 16.44 5.79 18.61
CA PRO A 149 16.28 4.52 17.88
C PRO A 149 14.86 4.28 17.35
N ASN A 150 13.86 4.98 17.89
CA ASN A 150 12.47 4.92 17.45
C ASN A 150 12.15 5.89 16.29
N VAL A 151 13.13 6.66 15.82
CA VAL A 151 12.97 7.62 14.71
C VAL A 151 13.75 7.11 13.51
N LYS A 152 13.05 6.86 12.41
CA LYS A 152 13.67 6.55 11.12
C LYS A 152 14.05 7.85 10.44
N ILE A 153 15.28 7.92 9.93
CA ILE A 153 15.78 9.09 9.20
C ILE A 153 16.15 8.68 7.79
N GLY A 154 15.65 9.42 6.80
CA GLY A 154 16.04 9.31 5.40
C GLY A 154 16.64 10.61 4.90
N SER A 155 17.73 10.54 4.14
CA SER A 155 18.34 11.66 3.42
C SER A 155 18.21 11.46 1.92
N TYR A 156 17.78 12.50 1.22
CA TYR A 156 17.52 12.46 -0.22
C TYR A 156 18.18 13.67 -0.90
N PRO A 157 19.32 13.49 -1.60
CA PRO A 157 19.93 14.53 -2.42
C PRO A 157 18.98 14.97 -3.53
N VAL A 158 18.98 16.26 -3.83
CA VAL A 158 18.19 16.84 -4.91
C VAL A 158 19.13 17.47 -5.94
N LEU A 159 19.11 16.93 -7.17
CA LEU A 159 20.05 17.29 -8.24
C LEU A 159 19.66 18.60 -8.96
N GLU A 160 18.36 18.90 -9.03
CA GLU A 160 17.81 20.02 -9.81
C GLU A 160 17.03 20.98 -8.91
N ASN A 161 17.73 21.62 -7.96
CA ASN A 161 17.12 22.60 -7.08
C ASN A 161 18.14 23.66 -6.64
N GLU A 162 17.80 24.93 -6.87
CA GLU A 162 18.66 26.08 -6.51
C GLU A 162 18.54 26.46 -5.02
N ASP A 163 17.44 26.05 -4.37
CA ASP A 163 17.08 26.49 -3.03
C ASP A 163 17.63 25.57 -1.92
N PHE A 164 17.73 24.27 -2.17
CA PHE A 164 18.27 23.29 -1.22
C PHE A 164 18.87 22.07 -1.93
N SER A 165 19.81 21.40 -1.27
CA SER A 165 20.58 20.29 -1.85
C SER A 165 20.17 18.93 -1.30
N VAL A 166 19.61 18.85 -0.09
CA VAL A 166 19.16 17.59 0.53
C VAL A 166 17.83 17.81 1.26
N MET A 167 16.90 16.89 1.05
CA MET A 167 15.69 16.72 1.87
C MET A 167 15.92 15.62 2.89
N ILE A 168 15.74 15.94 4.16
CA ILE A 168 15.80 15.00 5.27
C ILE A 168 14.38 14.73 5.75
N THR A 169 14.07 13.47 5.99
CA THR A 169 12.79 12.99 6.53
C THR A 169 13.03 12.34 7.89
N LEU A 170 12.16 12.63 8.85
CA LEU A 170 12.15 11.99 10.17
C LEU A 170 10.77 11.39 10.37
N GLU A 171 10.73 10.08 10.64
CA GLU A 171 9.51 9.29 10.73
C GLU A 171 9.45 8.52 12.05
N SER A 172 8.34 8.61 12.78
CA SER A 172 8.13 7.82 14.00
C SER A 172 6.65 7.61 14.31
N LEU A 173 6.35 6.55 15.06
CA LEU A 173 5.05 6.36 15.70
C LEU A 173 4.93 7.14 17.03
N ASP A 174 6.06 7.58 17.61
CA ASP A 174 6.09 8.37 18.85
C ASP A 174 6.30 9.86 18.57
N ALA A 175 5.28 10.66 18.84
CA ALA A 175 5.27 12.10 18.63
C ALA A 175 6.35 12.84 19.45
N LEU A 176 6.66 12.34 20.66
CA LEU A 176 7.64 12.96 21.55
C LEU A 176 9.06 12.69 21.07
N SER A 177 9.39 11.43 20.75
CA SER A 177 10.68 11.09 20.15
C SER A 177 10.90 11.82 18.83
N LEU A 178 9.88 11.88 17.96
CA LEU A 178 9.99 12.61 16.69
C LEU A 178 10.26 14.10 16.89
N SER A 179 9.53 14.75 17.80
CA SER A 179 9.72 16.18 18.04
C SER A 179 11.08 16.47 18.66
N SER A 180 11.52 15.63 19.60
CA SER A 180 12.85 15.76 20.24
C SER A 180 13.98 15.55 19.23
N ALA A 181 13.89 14.54 18.37
CA ALA A 181 14.88 14.28 17.33
C ALA A 181 14.93 15.41 16.28
N PHE A 182 13.76 15.92 15.90
CA PHE A 182 13.65 17.03 14.96
C PHE A 182 14.26 18.33 15.51
N ASP A 183 13.97 18.66 16.77
CA ASP A 183 14.53 19.86 17.41
C ASP A 183 16.04 19.74 17.66
N ASP A 184 16.54 18.56 18.05
CA ASP A 184 17.97 18.29 18.20
C ASP A 184 18.70 18.37 16.86
N LEU A 185 18.13 17.81 15.79
CA LEU A 185 18.69 17.93 14.44
C LEU A 185 18.69 19.39 13.96
N LEU A 186 17.60 20.13 14.15
CA LEU A 186 17.54 21.56 13.82
C LEU A 186 18.58 22.38 14.58
N ALA A 187 18.81 22.09 15.87
CA ALA A 187 19.81 22.79 16.67
C ALA A 187 21.26 22.52 16.21
N ARG A 188 21.50 21.37 15.57
CA ARG A 188 22.81 20.97 15.03
C ARG A 188 23.05 21.44 13.60
N ILE A 189 22.00 21.88 12.89
CA ILE A 189 22.11 22.46 11.55
C ILE A 189 22.29 23.98 11.70
N PRO A 190 23.38 24.57 11.16
CA PRO A 190 23.55 26.01 11.22
C PRO A 190 22.44 26.76 10.46
N PRO A 191 21.93 27.90 10.97
CA PRO A 191 20.80 28.62 10.35
C PRO A 191 21.02 29.00 8.89
N GLU A 192 22.25 29.31 8.49
CA GLU A 192 22.63 29.65 7.12
C GLU A 192 22.50 28.48 6.12
N ARG A 193 22.50 27.25 6.63
CA ARG A 193 22.38 26.01 5.86
C ARG A 193 20.97 25.44 5.86
N LEU A 194 20.10 25.96 6.74
CA LEU A 194 18.70 25.58 6.79
C LEU A 194 17.92 26.37 5.74
N PHE A 195 17.26 25.67 4.82
CA PHE A 195 16.34 26.30 3.87
C PHE A 195 14.92 26.37 4.45
N LYS A 196 14.40 25.23 4.91
CA LYS A 196 13.02 25.11 5.40
C LYS A 196 12.91 23.95 6.39
N ALA A 197 11.95 24.03 7.30
CA ALA A 197 11.61 22.95 8.22
C ALA A 197 10.07 22.80 8.28
N ASP A 198 9.56 21.65 7.84
CA ASP A 198 8.13 21.29 7.90
C ASP A 198 7.91 20.49 9.19
N ARG A 199 7.16 21.09 10.11
CA ARG A 199 6.87 20.58 11.46
C ARG A 199 5.62 19.72 11.52
#